data_AF-A6NWQ8-F1
#
_entry.id   AF-A6NWQ8-F1
#
_cell.length_a   1.000
_cell.length_b   1.000
_cell.length_c   1.000
_cell.angle_alpha   90.00
_cell.angle_beta   90.00
_cell.angle_gamma   90.00
#
_symmetry.space_group_name_H-M   'P 1'
#
loop_
_entity.id
_entity.type
_entity.pdbx_description
1 polymer ?
#
loop_
_entity_poly.entity_id
_entity_poly.type
_entity_poly.pdbx_seq_one_letter_code
_entity_poly.pdbx_strand_id
1 'polypeptide(L)'
;MSYTAIGSGSITLNAMSAEEQKNLQEALMNRYDRLRTADLAQCGDDMAYQIEREYQELTQAMLKYNDPFWWLTVVFKEAGFTEVERNPNDVALSIELSYCNNYYEDMILELLNTLVPFTAEGFISYRGEEGDLWCHVFAGGEWTERSGRICYDEPRPQFEESKQNLERLIEEIRRQVIYDDRPYEDRARDLLKAFEAHDPDGVLLALSGRRLREYGVAAGIWQDGGESAHPDEGE
;
A
#
# COMPACT_ATOMS: atom_id res chain seq x y z
N MET A 1 0.44 0.18 -20.99
CA MET A 1 1.78 0.75 -20.78
C MET A 1 2.23 0.30 -19.42
N SER A 2 3.43 -0.27 -19.27
CA SER A 2 4.00 -0.62 -17.97
C SER A 2 5.04 0.42 -17.57
N TYR A 3 5.07 0.74 -16.29
CA TYR A 3 6.10 1.57 -15.66
C TYR A 3 6.55 0.87 -14.38
N THR A 4 7.80 1.06 -13.97
CA THR A 4 8.31 0.39 -12.78
C THR A 4 7.66 1.01 -11.54
N ALA A 5 7.22 0.16 -10.62
CA ALA A 5 6.74 0.59 -9.32
C ALA A 5 7.46 -0.18 -8.20
N ILE A 6 7.72 0.51 -7.10
CA ILE A 6 8.13 -0.10 -5.84
C ILE A 6 6.96 0.04 -4.87
N GLY A 7 6.58 -1.03 -4.21
CA GLY A 7 5.42 -1.03 -3.33
C GLY A 7 5.56 -2.00 -2.17
N SER A 8 4.69 -1.81 -1.20
CA SER A 8 4.53 -2.72 -0.07
C SER A 8 3.10 -2.66 0.44
N GLY A 9 2.66 -3.75 1.05
CA GLY A 9 1.31 -3.84 1.57
C GLY A 9 1.06 -5.09 2.39
N SER A 10 -0.16 -5.20 2.88
CA SER A 10 -0.64 -6.37 3.59
C SER A 10 -2.05 -6.73 3.17
N ILE A 11 -2.36 -8.03 3.24
CA ILE A 11 -3.71 -8.57 3.05
C ILE A 11 -3.97 -9.57 4.16
N THR A 12 -5.11 -9.40 4.83
CA THR A 12 -5.63 -10.34 5.81
C THR A 12 -6.89 -10.98 5.28
N LEU A 13 -6.91 -12.32 5.24
CA LEU A 13 -8.12 -13.05 4.86
C LEU A 13 -9.05 -13.26 6.07
N ASN A 14 -10.33 -13.43 5.77
CA ASN A 14 -11.33 -13.89 6.73
C ASN A 14 -10.88 -15.23 7.36
N ALA A 15 -11.33 -15.52 8.58
CA ALA A 15 -11.06 -16.82 9.19
C ALA A 15 -11.67 -17.93 8.33
N MET A 16 -10.84 -18.82 7.77
CA MET A 16 -11.29 -19.82 6.80
C MET A 16 -11.49 -21.20 7.42
N SER A 17 -12.70 -21.71 7.33
CA SER A 17 -13.05 -23.12 7.41
C SER A 17 -12.48 -23.92 6.23
N ALA A 18 -12.51 -25.25 6.32
CA ALA A 18 -12.06 -26.11 5.23
C ALA A 18 -12.85 -25.89 3.92
N GLU A 19 -14.15 -25.56 4.02
CA GLU A 19 -14.98 -25.25 2.86
C GLU A 19 -14.58 -23.91 2.24
N GLU A 20 -14.29 -22.89 3.05
CA GLU A 20 -13.82 -21.59 2.56
C GLU A 20 -12.44 -21.69 1.90
N GLN A 21 -11.55 -22.55 2.41
CA GLN A 21 -10.28 -22.83 1.74
C GLN A 21 -10.49 -23.48 0.37
N LYS A 22 -11.43 -24.42 0.27
CA LYS A 22 -11.79 -25.03 -1.01
C LYS A 22 -12.38 -24.00 -1.99
N ASN A 23 -13.26 -23.12 -1.50
CA ASN A 23 -13.83 -22.04 -2.31
C ASN A 23 -12.76 -21.06 -2.80
N LEU A 24 -11.76 -20.75 -1.97
CA LEU A 24 -10.62 -19.92 -2.37
C LEU A 24 -9.82 -20.61 -3.48
N GLN A 25 -9.47 -21.89 -3.31
CA GLN A 25 -8.76 -22.64 -4.34
C GLN A 25 -9.55 -22.67 -5.66
N GLU A 26 -10.85 -22.92 -5.61
CA GLU A 26 -11.73 -22.92 -6.78
C GLU A 26 -11.81 -21.54 -7.45
N ALA A 27 -11.87 -20.46 -6.68
CA ALA A 27 -11.85 -19.10 -7.21
C ALA A 27 -10.54 -18.79 -7.96
N LEU A 28 -9.39 -19.21 -7.42
CA LEU A 28 -8.09 -19.06 -8.08
C LEU A 28 -7.97 -19.92 -9.34
N MET A 29 -8.51 -21.14 -9.32
CA MET A 29 -8.58 -22.00 -10.51
C MET A 29 -9.45 -21.38 -11.60
N ASN A 30 -10.64 -20.91 -11.24
CA ASN A 30 -11.56 -20.26 -12.16
C ASN A 30 -10.95 -18.98 -12.75
N ARG A 31 -10.12 -18.26 -11.99
CA ARG A 31 -9.32 -17.14 -12.49
C ARG A 31 -8.40 -17.57 -13.62
N TYR A 32 -7.62 -18.65 -13.46
CA TYR A 32 -6.78 -19.16 -14.56
C TYR A 32 -7.59 -19.56 -15.79
N ASP A 33 -8.74 -20.21 -15.62
CA ASP A 33 -9.60 -20.56 -16.75
C ASP A 33 -10.10 -19.33 -17.51
N ARG A 34 -10.47 -18.25 -16.80
CA ARG A 34 -10.88 -16.98 -17.42
C ARG A 34 -9.73 -16.33 -18.18
N LEU A 35 -8.55 -16.23 -17.57
CA LEU A 35 -7.38 -15.61 -18.19
C LEU A 35 -6.92 -16.42 -19.43
N ARG A 36 -6.87 -17.75 -19.33
CA ARG A 36 -6.60 -18.63 -20.48
C ARG A 36 -7.55 -18.37 -21.64
N THR A 37 -8.85 -18.29 -21.34
CA THR A 37 -9.87 -18.05 -22.37
C THR A 37 -9.70 -16.68 -23.03
N ALA A 38 -9.34 -15.66 -22.25
CA ALA A 38 -9.07 -14.32 -22.76
C ALA A 38 -7.83 -14.28 -23.66
N ASP A 39 -6.74 -14.94 -23.27
CA ASP A 39 -5.50 -14.98 -24.05
C ASP A 39 -5.67 -15.75 -25.36
N LEU A 40 -6.36 -16.90 -25.33
CA LEU A 40 -6.68 -17.68 -26.54
C LEU A 40 -7.52 -16.86 -27.53
N ALA A 41 -8.46 -16.05 -27.05
CA ALA A 41 -9.27 -15.18 -27.89
C ALA A 41 -8.46 -14.05 -28.54
N GLN A 42 -7.32 -13.65 -27.95
CA GLN A 42 -6.47 -12.57 -28.47
C GLN A 42 -5.36 -13.05 -29.42
N CYS A 43 -4.76 -14.22 -29.17
CA CYS A 43 -3.55 -14.66 -29.86
C CYS A 43 -3.76 -15.67 -31.01
N GLY A 44 -4.98 -16.21 -31.20
CA GLY A 44 -5.31 -17.12 -32.30
C GLY A 44 -4.67 -18.52 -32.20
N ASP A 45 -5.01 -19.41 -33.15
CA ASP A 45 -4.69 -20.85 -33.09
C ASP A 45 -3.18 -21.17 -33.05
N ASP A 46 -2.33 -20.30 -33.63
CA ASP A 46 -0.88 -20.51 -33.71
C ASP A 46 -0.17 -20.48 -32.34
N MET A 47 -0.75 -19.77 -31.36
CA MET A 47 -0.22 -19.66 -29.99
C MET A 47 -1.00 -20.49 -28.97
N ALA A 48 -2.07 -21.18 -29.41
CA ALA A 48 -2.99 -21.88 -28.50
C ALA A 48 -2.28 -22.93 -27.64
N TYR A 49 -1.40 -23.74 -28.25
CA TYR A 49 -0.63 -24.74 -27.53
C TYR A 49 0.29 -24.14 -26.46
N GLN A 50 0.90 -22.97 -26.76
CA GLN A 50 1.80 -22.30 -25.82
C GLN A 50 1.03 -21.76 -24.61
N ILE A 51 -0.11 -21.12 -24.86
CA ILE A 51 -1.02 -20.61 -23.84
C ILE A 51 -1.52 -21.75 -22.96
N GLU A 52 -2.02 -22.84 -23.56
CA GLU A 52 -2.47 -24.01 -22.79
C GLU A 52 -1.39 -24.58 -21.89
N ARG A 53 -0.16 -24.71 -22.39
CA ARG A 53 0.98 -25.19 -21.62
C ARG A 53 1.30 -24.27 -20.45
N GLU A 54 1.33 -22.95 -20.65
CA GLU A 54 1.60 -21.98 -19.60
C GLU A 54 0.57 -22.08 -18.48
N TYR A 55 -0.73 -22.05 -18.80
CA TYR A 55 -1.78 -22.16 -17.76
C TYR A 55 -1.80 -23.53 -17.06
N GLN A 56 -1.39 -24.60 -17.75
CA GLN A 56 -1.22 -25.91 -17.13
C GLN A 56 -0.04 -25.91 -16.13
N GLU A 57 1.07 -25.26 -16.45
CA GLU A 57 2.22 -25.10 -15.56
C GLU A 57 1.86 -24.25 -14.32
N LEU A 58 1.14 -23.13 -14.50
CA LEU A 58 0.66 -22.29 -13.40
C LEU A 58 -0.26 -23.08 -12.45
N THR A 59 -1.21 -23.83 -13.03
CA THR A 59 -2.11 -24.71 -12.26
C THR A 59 -1.33 -25.75 -11.45
N GLN A 60 -0.34 -26.40 -12.05
CA GLN A 60 0.50 -27.38 -11.36
C GLN A 60 1.34 -26.76 -10.25
N ALA A 61 1.89 -25.57 -10.47
CA ALA A 61 2.65 -24.84 -9.46
C ALA A 61 1.77 -24.48 -8.25
N MET A 62 0.56 -23.99 -8.50
CA MET A 62 -0.39 -23.66 -7.44
C MET A 62 -0.82 -24.91 -6.65
N LEU A 63 -1.15 -26.01 -7.33
CA LEU A 63 -1.62 -27.25 -6.70
C LEU A 63 -0.52 -28.11 -6.07
N LYS A 64 0.74 -27.67 -6.11
CA LYS A 64 1.88 -28.41 -5.55
C LYS A 64 1.73 -28.69 -4.05
N TYR A 65 1.18 -27.75 -3.30
CA TYR A 65 0.89 -27.90 -1.88
C TYR A 65 -0.56 -27.52 -1.59
N ASN A 66 -1.21 -28.28 -0.71
CA ASN A 66 -2.58 -28.02 -0.28
C ASN A 66 -2.59 -27.03 0.90
N ASP A 67 -2.16 -25.79 0.66
CA ASP A 67 -2.00 -24.74 1.66
C ASP A 67 -2.43 -23.39 1.08
N PRO A 68 -3.42 -22.68 1.68
CA PRO A 68 -3.87 -21.38 1.21
C PRO A 68 -2.76 -20.34 1.07
N PHE A 69 -1.79 -20.34 1.99
CA PHE A 69 -0.66 -19.43 1.90
C PHE A 69 0.21 -19.71 0.66
N TRP A 70 0.43 -20.99 0.34
CA TRP A 70 1.15 -21.37 -0.88
C TRP A 70 0.43 -20.88 -2.14
N TRP A 71 -0.89 -21.10 -2.23
CA TRP A 71 -1.66 -20.67 -3.40
C TRP A 71 -1.56 -19.17 -3.62
N LEU A 72 -1.71 -18.39 -2.55
CA LEU A 72 -1.58 -16.93 -2.59
C LEU A 72 -0.17 -16.49 -2.96
N THR A 73 0.85 -17.16 -2.43
CA THR A 73 2.26 -16.89 -2.78
C THR A 73 2.51 -17.06 -4.28
N VAL A 74 1.94 -18.11 -4.89
CA VAL A 74 2.09 -18.36 -6.33
C VAL A 74 1.43 -17.24 -7.14
N VAL A 75 0.15 -16.94 -6.89
CA VAL A 75 -0.60 -15.94 -7.69
C VAL A 75 -0.12 -14.51 -7.49
N PHE A 76 0.36 -14.13 -6.28
CA PHE A 76 0.95 -12.82 -6.07
C PHE A 76 2.30 -12.69 -6.79
N LYS A 77 3.14 -13.72 -6.79
CA LYS A 77 4.40 -13.69 -7.55
C LYS A 77 4.16 -13.57 -9.05
N GLU A 78 3.13 -14.24 -9.57
CA GLU A 78 2.69 -14.07 -10.96
C GLU A 78 2.28 -12.62 -11.26
N ALA A 79 1.54 -11.98 -10.35
CA ALA A 79 1.14 -10.57 -10.46
C ALA A 79 2.30 -9.56 -10.30
N GLY A 80 3.52 -10.03 -10.05
CA GLY A 80 4.73 -9.22 -9.99
C GLY A 80 5.21 -8.87 -8.58
N PHE A 81 4.59 -9.40 -7.53
CA PHE A 81 5.08 -9.25 -6.17
C PHE A 81 6.36 -10.06 -5.97
N THR A 82 7.38 -9.45 -5.39
CA THR A 82 8.71 -10.06 -5.25
C THR A 82 8.82 -10.90 -3.98
N GLU A 83 8.21 -10.44 -2.89
CA GLU A 83 8.22 -11.12 -1.60
C GLU A 83 6.78 -11.25 -1.09
N VAL A 84 6.48 -12.42 -0.54
CA VAL A 84 5.18 -12.76 0.02
C VAL A 84 5.47 -13.53 1.30
N GLU A 85 5.18 -12.93 2.45
CA GLU A 85 5.51 -13.47 3.75
C GLU A 85 4.24 -13.61 4.58
N ARG A 86 4.10 -14.70 5.34
CA ARG A 86 3.05 -14.82 6.36
C ARG A 86 3.60 -14.47 7.72
N ASN A 87 2.81 -13.78 8.52
CA ASN A 87 3.11 -13.67 9.94
C ASN A 87 2.73 -15.00 10.65
N PRO A 88 3.71 -15.75 11.20
CA PRO A 88 3.44 -17.04 11.82
C PRO A 88 2.67 -16.95 13.14
N ASN A 89 2.56 -15.75 13.72
CA ASN A 89 1.89 -15.53 15.01
C ASN A 89 0.41 -15.16 14.86
N ASP A 90 -0.06 -14.93 13.64
CA ASP A 90 -1.44 -14.49 13.40
C ASP A 90 -2.40 -15.68 13.35
N VAL A 91 -3.55 -15.51 14.01
CA VAL A 91 -4.64 -16.50 14.01
C VAL A 91 -5.35 -16.54 12.66
N ALA A 92 -5.46 -15.37 12.01
CA ALA A 92 -5.93 -15.24 10.63
C ALA A 92 -4.75 -15.31 9.66
N LEU A 93 -5.01 -15.70 8.41
CA LEU A 93 -3.97 -15.67 7.38
C LEU A 93 -3.70 -14.22 6.96
N SER A 94 -2.65 -13.64 7.56
CA SER A 94 -2.12 -12.32 7.22
C SER A 94 -0.85 -12.46 6.39
N ILE A 95 -0.79 -11.70 5.31
CA ILE A 95 0.28 -11.75 4.31
C ILE A 95 0.85 -10.35 4.12
N GLU A 96 2.16 -10.24 4.27
CA GLU A 96 2.95 -9.07 3.93
C GLU A 96 3.49 -9.23 2.50
N LEU A 97 3.46 -8.14 1.73
CA LEU A 97 3.75 -8.10 0.32
C LEU A 97 4.81 -7.03 0.03
N SER A 98 5.84 -7.41 -0.72
CA SER A 98 6.78 -6.48 -1.35
C SER A 98 6.60 -6.51 -2.87
N TYR A 99 6.65 -5.35 -3.50
CA TYR A 99 6.50 -5.19 -4.94
C TYR A 99 7.67 -4.41 -5.52
N CYS A 100 8.31 -4.94 -6.57
CA CYS A 100 9.35 -4.25 -7.31
C CYS A 100 9.39 -4.80 -8.74
N ASN A 101 8.51 -4.29 -9.59
CA ASN A 101 8.35 -4.78 -10.96
C ASN A 101 7.63 -3.74 -11.84
N ASN A 102 7.44 -4.08 -13.10
CA ASN A 102 6.54 -3.41 -14.02
C ASN A 102 5.10 -3.50 -13.51
N TYR A 103 4.50 -2.36 -13.19
CA TYR A 103 3.14 -2.27 -12.73
C TYR A 103 2.14 -2.57 -13.86
N TYR A 104 1.43 -3.68 -13.72
CA TYR A 104 0.32 -4.09 -14.58
C TYR A 104 -0.97 -4.01 -13.78
N GLU A 105 -1.61 -2.84 -13.83
CA GLU A 105 -2.82 -2.53 -13.04
C GLU A 105 -3.92 -3.57 -13.22
N ASP A 106 -4.26 -3.92 -14.47
CA ASP A 106 -5.31 -4.89 -14.79
C ASP A 106 -5.06 -6.26 -14.14
N MET A 107 -3.80 -6.72 -14.12
CA MET A 107 -3.42 -8.01 -13.55
C MET A 107 -3.55 -8.01 -12.02
N ILE A 108 -3.12 -6.92 -11.39
CA ILE A 108 -3.21 -6.74 -9.94
C ILE A 108 -4.69 -6.62 -9.54
N LEU A 109 -5.47 -5.76 -10.19
CA LEU A 109 -6.88 -5.56 -9.90
C LEU A 109 -7.71 -6.83 -10.14
N GLU A 110 -7.44 -7.59 -11.20
CA GLU A 110 -8.14 -8.85 -11.45
C GLU A 110 -7.86 -9.89 -10.36
N LEU A 111 -6.62 -9.97 -9.86
CA LEU A 111 -6.27 -10.80 -8.71
C LEU A 111 -6.98 -10.32 -7.43
N LEU A 112 -6.88 -9.03 -7.12
CA LEU A 112 -7.51 -8.45 -5.92
C LEU A 112 -9.04 -8.64 -5.94
N ASN A 113 -9.69 -8.46 -7.10
CA ASN A 113 -11.12 -8.69 -7.29
C ASN A 113 -11.49 -10.17 -7.10
N THR A 114 -10.65 -11.10 -7.53
CA THR A 114 -10.84 -12.53 -7.26
C THR A 114 -10.80 -12.85 -5.76
N LEU A 115 -10.02 -12.09 -4.98
CA LEU A 115 -9.86 -12.27 -3.55
C LEU A 115 -10.92 -11.56 -2.69
N VAL A 116 -11.77 -10.71 -3.27
CA VAL A 116 -12.81 -9.93 -2.56
C VAL A 116 -13.62 -10.76 -1.56
N PRO A 117 -14.18 -11.94 -1.92
CA PRO A 117 -15.01 -12.72 -0.99
C PRO A 117 -14.26 -13.22 0.24
N PHE A 118 -12.94 -13.29 0.17
CA PHE A 118 -12.06 -13.89 1.17
C PHE A 118 -11.30 -12.85 1.96
N THR A 119 -11.28 -11.60 1.52
CA THR A 119 -10.48 -10.52 2.14
C THR A 119 -11.25 -9.93 3.32
N ALA A 120 -10.57 -9.80 4.46
CA ALA A 120 -11.07 -9.07 5.61
C ALA A 120 -10.58 -7.61 5.57
N GLU A 121 -9.27 -7.45 5.40
CA GLU A 121 -8.59 -6.16 5.34
C GLU A 121 -7.47 -6.23 4.31
N GLY A 122 -7.14 -5.09 3.70
CA GLY A 122 -6.09 -5.05 2.70
C GLY A 122 -5.66 -3.64 2.35
N PHE A 123 -4.34 -3.46 2.23
CA PHE A 123 -3.72 -2.20 1.86
C PHE A 123 -2.44 -2.48 1.07
N ILE A 124 -2.31 -1.95 -0.14
CA ILE A 124 -1.08 -2.04 -0.92
C ILE A 124 -0.74 -0.67 -1.47
N SER A 125 0.43 -0.15 -1.11
CA SER A 125 0.92 1.14 -1.59
C SER A 125 2.02 0.96 -2.63
N TYR A 126 2.08 1.89 -3.57
CA TYR A 126 3.04 1.90 -4.66
C TYR A 126 3.62 3.29 -4.85
N ARG A 127 4.86 3.32 -5.34
CA ARG A 127 5.59 4.50 -5.78
C ARG A 127 6.11 4.27 -7.19
N GLY A 128 5.74 5.17 -8.11
CA GLY A 128 6.18 5.17 -9.49
C GLY A 128 7.54 5.87 -9.66
N GLU A 129 8.13 5.72 -10.85
CA GLU A 129 9.42 6.33 -11.21
C GLU A 129 9.45 7.86 -11.06
N GLU A 130 8.34 8.53 -11.36
CA GLU A 130 8.20 10.00 -11.25
C GLU A 130 7.82 10.47 -9.84
N GLY A 131 7.78 9.55 -8.86
CA GLY A 131 7.42 9.84 -7.47
C GLY A 131 5.91 9.89 -7.23
N ASP A 132 5.09 9.51 -8.21
CA ASP A 132 3.66 9.33 -8.01
C ASP A 132 3.38 8.26 -6.95
N LEU A 133 2.37 8.52 -6.12
CA LEU A 133 1.94 7.64 -5.05
C LEU A 133 0.47 7.27 -5.24
N TRP A 134 0.20 5.97 -5.18
CA TRP A 134 -1.15 5.44 -5.15
C TRP A 134 -1.19 4.20 -4.27
N CYS A 135 -2.39 3.83 -3.85
CA CYS A 135 -2.61 2.61 -3.10
C CYS A 135 -3.94 1.95 -3.46
N HIS A 136 -4.00 0.64 -3.25
CA HIS A 136 -5.24 -0.13 -3.24
C HIS A 136 -5.65 -0.37 -1.80
N VAL A 137 -6.88 0.01 -1.46
CA VAL A 137 -7.45 -0.16 -0.13
C VAL A 137 -8.71 -1.01 -0.23
N PHE A 138 -8.76 -2.08 0.56
CA PHE A 138 -9.98 -2.88 0.70
C PHE A 138 -10.86 -2.25 1.79
N ALA A 139 -12.02 -1.74 1.38
CA ALA A 139 -12.99 -1.15 2.29
C ALA A 139 -14.41 -1.41 1.78
N GLY A 140 -15.35 -1.74 2.67
CA GLY A 140 -16.75 -1.94 2.28
C GLY A 140 -17.01 -3.14 1.36
N GLY A 141 -16.09 -4.11 1.30
CA GLY A 141 -16.22 -5.30 0.45
C GLY A 141 -15.74 -5.10 -0.98
N GLU A 142 -15.01 -4.03 -1.26
CA GLU A 142 -14.41 -3.77 -2.58
C GLU A 142 -13.00 -3.20 -2.45
N TRP A 143 -12.19 -3.42 -3.49
CA TRP A 143 -10.89 -2.77 -3.63
C TRP A 143 -11.06 -1.43 -4.33
N THR A 144 -10.53 -0.38 -3.72
CA THR A 144 -10.55 0.98 -4.27
C THR A 144 -9.13 1.46 -4.48
N GLU A 145 -8.84 1.92 -5.70
CA GLU A 145 -7.62 2.68 -5.95
C GLU A 145 -7.78 4.09 -5.37
N ARG A 146 -6.77 4.53 -4.63
CA ARG A 146 -6.62 5.90 -4.16
C ARG A 146 -5.29 6.42 -4.65
N SER A 147 -5.35 7.34 -5.60
CA SER A 147 -4.19 8.13 -5.98
C SER A 147 -4.22 9.44 -5.20
N GLY A 148 -3.06 9.84 -4.69
CA GLY A 148 -2.90 11.06 -3.92
C GLY A 148 -1.68 11.79 -4.41
N ARG A 149 -1.87 12.93 -5.06
CA ARG A 149 -0.79 13.88 -5.24
C ARG A 149 -0.74 14.73 -3.98
N ILE A 150 0.25 14.47 -3.11
CA ILE A 150 0.53 15.39 -2.01
C ILE A 150 1.19 16.62 -2.65
N CYS A 151 0.39 17.60 -3.04
CA CYS A 151 0.87 18.88 -3.54
C CYS A 151 1.38 19.70 -2.35
N TYR A 152 2.70 19.83 -2.24
CA TYR A 152 3.31 20.80 -1.34
C TYR A 152 3.27 22.17 -2.03
N ASP A 153 2.16 22.90 -1.86
CA ASP A 153 2.02 24.25 -2.43
C ASP A 153 2.88 25.30 -1.70
N GLU A 154 3.52 24.94 -0.58
CA GLU A 154 4.42 25.83 0.17
C GLU A 154 5.86 25.32 0.19
N PRO A 155 6.87 26.21 0.06
CA PRO A 155 8.27 25.84 0.18
C PRO A 155 8.55 25.40 1.62
N ARG A 156 8.61 24.09 1.82
CA ARG A 156 9.05 23.51 3.09
C ARG A 156 10.57 23.69 3.25
N PRO A 157 11.06 23.83 4.49
CA PRO A 157 12.49 23.69 4.74
C PRO A 157 12.97 22.33 4.19
N GLN A 158 14.08 22.32 3.44
CA GLN A 158 14.67 21.07 2.95
C GLN A 158 14.96 20.15 4.15
N PHE A 159 14.33 18.98 4.15
CA PHE A 159 14.65 17.91 5.09
C PHE A 159 15.82 17.12 4.52
N GLU A 160 16.93 17.07 5.24
CA GLU A 160 18.06 16.23 4.86
C GLU A 160 17.73 14.77 5.25
N GLU A 161 17.30 13.97 4.26
CA GLU A 161 16.96 12.55 4.42
C GLU A 161 18.20 11.71 4.79
N SER A 162 18.57 11.74 6.07
CA SER A 162 19.53 10.82 6.66
C SER A 162 18.83 9.85 7.60
N LYS A 163 19.33 8.61 7.68
CA LYS A 163 18.81 7.59 8.62
C LYS A 163 18.69 8.13 10.05
N GLN A 164 19.69 8.92 10.47
CA GLN A 164 19.72 9.51 11.81
C GLN A 164 18.65 10.59 12.03
N ASN A 165 18.39 11.43 11.02
CA ASN A 165 17.32 12.44 11.10
C ASN A 165 15.94 11.78 11.10
N LEU A 166 15.76 10.74 10.30
CA LEU A 166 14.52 9.98 10.25
C LEU A 166 14.22 9.29 11.59
N GLU A 167 15.22 8.62 12.18
CA GLU A 167 15.08 7.96 13.50
C GLU A 167 14.73 8.97 14.61
N ARG A 168 15.38 10.14 14.64
CA ARG A 168 15.07 11.20 15.61
C ARG A 168 13.66 11.75 15.45
N LEU A 169 13.21 11.95 14.21
CA LEU A 169 11.86 12.44 13.92
C LEU A 169 10.80 11.43 14.35
N ILE A 170 10.97 10.16 14.02
CA ILE A 170 10.04 9.08 14.40
C ILE A 170 9.94 8.96 15.92
N GLU A 171 11.06 9.02 16.64
CA GLU A 171 11.07 8.91 18.10
C GLU A 171 10.34 10.08 18.77
N GLU A 172 10.53 11.31 18.28
CA GLU A 172 9.83 12.48 18.82
C GLU A 172 8.33 12.46 18.50
N ILE A 173 7.93 11.99 17.31
CA ILE A 173 6.51 11.77 16.98
C ILE A 173 5.89 10.77 17.96
N ARG A 174 6.55 9.62 18.19
CA ARG A 174 6.08 8.59 19.13
C ARG A 174 5.92 9.13 20.53
N ARG A 175 6.90 9.89 21.01
CA ARG A 175 6.88 10.51 22.34
C ARG A 175 5.67 11.43 22.50
N GLN A 176 5.35 12.26 21.51
CA GLN A 176 4.33 13.30 21.65
C GLN A 176 2.91 12.81 21.39
N VAL A 177 2.71 11.84 20.49
CA VAL A 177 1.37 11.24 20.22
C VAL A 177 0.77 10.61 21.49
N ILE A 178 1.60 10.12 22.41
CA ILE A 178 1.18 9.51 23.67
C ILE A 178 0.64 10.55 24.69
N TYR A 179 0.95 11.84 24.52
CA TYR A 179 0.60 12.90 25.48
C TYR A 179 -0.38 13.96 24.91
N ASP A 180 -1.09 13.66 23.84
CA ASP A 180 -2.11 14.58 23.31
C ASP A 180 -3.43 14.48 24.11
N ASP A 181 -3.62 15.41 25.04
CA ASP A 181 -4.78 15.50 25.94
C ASP A 181 -6.03 16.12 25.28
N ARG A 182 -5.99 16.45 23.98
CA ARG A 182 -7.16 17.05 23.29
C ARG A 182 -8.34 16.08 23.19
N PRO A 183 -9.59 16.56 23.33
CA PRO A 183 -10.78 15.73 23.15
C PRO A 183 -10.80 15.04 21.78
N TYR A 184 -11.27 13.78 21.75
CA TYR A 184 -11.35 12.98 20.52
C TYR A 184 -12.17 13.66 19.42
N GLU A 185 -13.31 14.26 19.75
CA GLU A 185 -14.17 14.93 18.77
C GLU A 185 -13.48 16.10 18.08
N ASP A 186 -12.67 16.87 18.80
CA ASP A 186 -11.96 18.03 18.24
C ASP A 186 -10.84 17.58 17.31
N ARG A 187 -10.11 16.52 17.69
CA ARG A 187 -9.12 15.88 16.82
C ARG A 187 -9.75 15.33 15.54
N ALA A 188 -10.93 14.70 15.66
CA ALA A 188 -11.65 14.17 14.50
C ALA A 188 -12.12 15.29 13.55
N ARG A 189 -12.61 16.42 14.09
CA ARG A 189 -12.98 17.59 13.28
C ARG A 189 -11.77 18.23 12.60
N ASP A 190 -10.68 18.41 13.32
CA ASP A 190 -9.44 18.96 12.76
C ASP A 190 -8.86 18.06 11.68
N LEU A 191 -8.93 16.73 11.88
CA LEU A 191 -8.47 15.75 10.90
C LEU A 191 -9.31 15.79 9.62
N LEU A 192 -10.64 15.85 9.75
CA LEU A 192 -11.55 15.98 8.60
C LEU A 192 -11.29 17.27 7.83
N LYS A 193 -11.12 18.39 8.55
CA LYS A 193 -10.81 19.69 7.93
C LYS A 193 -9.48 19.68 7.20
N ALA A 194 -8.44 19.07 7.79
CA ALA A 194 -7.12 18.95 7.16
C ALA A 194 -7.18 18.03 5.92
N PHE A 195 -7.97 16.96 5.98
CA PHE A 195 -8.20 16.07 4.85
C PHE A 195 -8.89 16.80 3.69
N GLU A 196 -9.98 17.52 3.95
CA GLU A 196 -10.68 18.33 2.93
C GLU A 196 -9.78 19.41 2.31
N ALA A 197 -8.93 20.03 3.13
CA ALA A 197 -7.97 21.04 2.70
C ALA A 197 -6.73 20.46 1.99
N HIS A 198 -6.60 19.13 1.89
CA HIS A 198 -5.40 18.46 1.39
C HIS A 198 -4.11 18.94 2.11
N ASP A 199 -4.22 19.22 3.42
CA ASP A 199 -3.15 19.74 4.26
C ASP A 199 -2.51 18.60 5.08
N PRO A 200 -1.44 17.94 4.59
CA PRO A 200 -0.76 16.87 5.33
C PRO A 200 -0.12 17.35 6.64
N ASP A 201 0.22 18.64 6.76
CA ASP A 201 0.74 19.20 8.01
C ASP A 201 -0.38 19.43 9.03
N GLY A 202 -1.57 19.78 8.54
CA GLY A 202 -2.82 19.78 9.29
C GLY A 202 -3.24 18.39 9.77
N VAL A 203 -3.02 17.35 8.97
CA VAL A 203 -3.26 15.94 9.38
C VAL A 203 -2.33 15.56 10.53
N LEU A 204 -1.04 15.90 10.43
CA LEU A 204 -0.08 15.67 11.50
C LEU A 204 -0.49 16.43 12.76
N LEU A 205 -0.83 17.72 12.64
CA LEU A 205 -1.34 18.54 13.74
C LEU A 205 -2.59 17.94 14.39
N ALA A 206 -3.53 17.43 13.61
CA ALA A 206 -4.76 16.82 14.14
C ALA A 206 -4.50 15.53 14.92
N LEU A 207 -3.56 14.71 14.45
CA LEU A 207 -3.24 13.42 15.06
C LEU A 207 -2.31 13.52 16.26
N SER A 208 -1.40 14.51 16.27
CA SER A 208 -0.28 14.53 17.21
C SER A 208 -0.10 15.86 17.94
N GLY A 209 -0.96 16.84 17.67
CA GLY A 209 -0.97 18.14 18.34
C GLY A 209 0.08 19.12 17.85
N ARG A 210 0.89 18.74 16.87
CA ARG A 210 1.98 19.57 16.34
C ARG A 210 2.18 19.39 14.84
N ARG A 211 2.70 20.44 14.21
CA ARG A 211 3.11 20.48 12.81
C ARG A 211 4.49 19.87 12.63
N LEU A 212 4.82 19.49 11.40
CA LEU A 212 6.10 18.87 11.04
C LEU A 212 7.28 19.76 11.44
N ARG A 213 7.16 21.08 11.24
CA ARG A 213 8.19 22.06 11.64
C ARG A 213 8.50 22.00 13.13
N GLU A 214 7.48 21.87 13.96
CA GLU A 214 7.64 21.82 15.41
C GLU A 214 8.33 20.51 15.84
N TYR A 215 8.04 19.40 15.16
CA TYR A 215 8.79 18.15 15.33
C TYR A 215 10.24 18.26 14.89
N GLY A 216 10.50 18.86 13.74
CA GLY A 216 11.87 19.05 13.25
C GLY A 216 12.69 19.97 14.15
N VAL A 217 12.10 21.01 14.75
CA VAL A 217 12.76 21.85 15.76
C VAL A 217 13.00 21.06 17.05
N ALA A 218 12.00 20.34 17.55
CA ALA A 218 12.15 19.51 18.77
C ALA A 218 13.20 18.40 18.62
N ALA A 219 13.29 17.80 17.42
CA ALA A 219 14.29 16.80 17.07
C ALA A 219 15.68 17.39 16.78
N GLY A 220 15.84 18.73 16.84
CA GLY A 220 17.10 19.43 16.56
C GLY A 220 17.54 19.36 15.09
N ILE A 221 16.60 19.11 14.17
CA ILE A 221 16.83 18.98 12.73
C ILE A 221 16.75 20.37 12.07
N TRP A 222 15.83 21.21 12.53
CA TRP A 222 15.68 22.58 12.06
C TRP A 222 15.97 23.58 13.16
N GLN A 223 16.53 24.73 12.79
CA GLN A 223 16.71 25.84 13.72
C GLN A 223 15.36 26.45 14.04
N ASP A 224 15.16 26.79 15.32
CA ASP A 224 14.02 27.58 15.75
C ASP A 224 14.16 28.97 15.13
N GLY A 225 13.48 29.18 14.01
CA GLY A 225 13.47 30.46 13.33
C GLY A 225 12.67 31.43 14.16
N GLY A 226 13.29 32.06 15.14
CA GLY A 226 12.91 33.40 15.55
C GLY A 226 12.95 34.29 14.32
N GLU A 227 11.93 35.14 14.16
CA GLU A 227 11.82 36.13 13.11
C GLU A 227 13.20 36.66 12.73
N SER A 228 13.58 36.44 11.47
CA SER A 228 14.73 37.11 10.89
C SER A 228 14.48 38.60 11.01
N ALA A 229 15.29 39.28 11.83
CA ALA A 229 15.40 40.72 11.79
C ALA A 229 15.66 41.12 10.33
N HIS A 230 14.71 41.85 9.75
CA HIS A 230 14.92 42.57 8.51
C HIS A 230 16.21 43.41 8.67
N PRO A 231 17.18 43.30 7.74
CA PRO A 231 18.09 44.41 7.55
C PRO A 231 17.29 45.49 6.83
N ASP A 232 16.92 46.54 7.56
CA ASP A 232 16.46 47.79 6.96
C ASP A 232 17.61 48.33 6.09
N GLU A 233 17.46 48.25 4.78
CA GLU A 233 18.13 49.14 3.84
C GLU A 233 17.34 50.46 3.83
N GLY A 234 17.92 51.53 4.39
CA GLY A 234 17.40 52.88 4.19
C GLY A 234 17.82 53.92 5.22
N GLU A 235 19.03 54.47 5.07
CA GLU A 235 19.29 55.90 4.76
C GLU A 235 20.77 56.12 4.44
#